data_AF-A0A847G9R6-F1
#
_entry.id   AF-A0A847G9R6-F1
#
_cell.length_a   1.000
_cell.length_b   1.000
_cell.length_c   1.000
_cell.angle_alpha   90.00
_cell.angle_beta   90.00
_cell.angle_gamma   90.00
#
_symmetry.space_group_name_H-M   'P 1'
#
loop_
_entity.id
_entity.type
_entity.pdbx_description
1 polymer ?
#
loop_
_entity_poly.entity_id
_entity_poly.type
_entity_poly.pdbx_seq_one_letter_code
_entity_poly.pdbx_strand_id
1 'polypeptide(L)'
;MTLSQFAVSDSAISIALTLCGAAWTVFRSMDWVDARRRLRFTRALRTLENAVVQIYEEYVRALKEGNADGRLTVEERRRARKLARDRAVALARADGVDLLRDLGGDHVDLWIARILRKMKTARQ
;
A
#
# COMPACT_ATOMS: atom_id res chain seq x y z
N MET A 1 28.07 -16.33 53.66
CA MET A 1 27.56 -15.29 52.76
C MET A 1 26.47 -15.90 51.91
N THR A 2 25.21 -15.65 52.26
CA THR A 2 24.04 -16.29 51.65
C THR A 2 23.57 -15.48 50.45
N LEU A 3 23.33 -16.17 49.33
CA LEU A 3 22.89 -15.62 48.03
C LEU A 3 21.58 -14.80 48.11
N SER A 4 20.87 -14.86 49.23
CA SER A 4 19.67 -14.08 49.55
C SER A 4 19.92 -12.57 49.68
N GLN A 5 21.14 -12.12 50.03
CA GLN A 5 21.45 -10.68 50.14
C GLN A 5 21.68 -9.98 48.80
N PHE A 6 21.97 -10.72 47.73
CA PHE A 6 22.11 -10.15 46.38
C PHE A 6 20.76 -10.03 45.65
N ALA A 7 19.79 -10.87 46.00
CA ALA A 7 18.45 -10.84 45.43
C ALA A 7 17.62 -9.62 45.87
N VAL A 8 17.96 -9.00 47.01
CA VAL A 8 17.39 -7.75 47.53
C VAL A 8 18.46 -6.65 47.51
N SER A 9 19.27 -6.59 46.45
CA SER A 9 20.12 -5.44 46.21
C SER A 9 19.42 -4.51 45.22
N ASP A 10 19.26 -3.23 45.57
CA ASP A 10 18.69 -2.20 44.69
C ASP A 10 19.31 -2.22 43.28
N SER A 11 20.59 -2.60 43.20
CA SER A 11 21.33 -2.79 41.96
C SER A 11 20.75 -3.90 41.07
N ALA A 12 20.42 -5.07 41.61
CA ALA A 12 19.86 -6.18 40.83
C ALA A 12 18.47 -5.84 40.26
N ILE A 13 17.66 -5.13 41.05
CA ILE A 13 16.32 -4.66 40.63
C ILE A 13 16.45 -3.58 39.55
N SER A 14 17.37 -2.63 39.70
CA SER A 14 17.59 -1.58 38.70
C SER A 14 18.07 -2.13 37.34
N ILE A 15 18.96 -3.13 37.37
CA ILE A 15 19.44 -3.82 36.15
C ILE A 15 18.28 -4.57 35.49
N ALA A 16 17.48 -5.31 36.27
CA ALA A 16 16.33 -6.04 35.74
C ALA A 16 15.29 -5.09 35.12
N LEU A 17 14.97 -3.98 35.80
CA LEU A 17 14.05 -2.95 35.28
C LEU A 17 14.59 -2.28 34.00
N THR A 18 15.89 -2.03 33.94
CA THR A 18 16.52 -1.43 32.75
C THR A 18 16.47 -2.39 31.57
N LEU A 19 16.76 -3.67 31.78
CA LEU A 19 16.67 -4.68 30.73
C LEU A 19 15.23 -4.89 30.25
N CYS A 20 14.27 -4.95 31.17
CA CYS A 20 12.85 -5.03 30.84
C CYS A 20 12.37 -3.78 30.10
N GLY A 21 12.80 -2.59 30.53
CA GLY A 21 12.49 -1.32 29.87
C GLY A 21 13.06 -1.24 28.46
N ALA A 22 14.31 -1.68 28.26
CA ALA A 22 14.94 -1.74 26.95
C ALA A 22 14.20 -2.73 26.02
N ALA A 23 13.89 -3.93 26.52
CA ALA A 23 13.11 -4.91 25.77
C ALA A 23 11.71 -4.40 25.40
N TRP A 24 11.01 -3.76 26.33
CA TRP A 24 9.72 -3.11 26.08
C TRP A 24 9.82 -2.00 25.03
N THR A 25 10.87 -1.17 25.10
CA THR A 25 11.07 -0.07 24.14
C THR A 25 11.33 -0.61 22.74
N VAL A 26 12.12 -1.68 22.61
CA VAL A 26 12.36 -2.37 21.33
C VAL A 26 11.05 -2.98 20.80
N PHE A 27 10.31 -3.70 21.63
CA PHE A 27 9.02 -4.28 21.26
C PHE A 27 8.01 -3.21 20.81
N ARG A 28 7.87 -2.14 21.60
CA ARG A 28 7.01 -0.98 21.29
C ARG A 28 7.45 -0.25 20.02
N SER A 29 8.75 -0.21 19.73
CA SER A 29 9.29 0.39 18.51
C SER A 29 8.87 -0.38 17.25
N MET A 30 8.72 -1.72 17.34
CA MET A 30 8.25 -2.53 16.21
C MET A 30 6.80 -2.18 15.84
N ASP A 31 5.91 -1.98 16.80
CA ASP A 31 4.53 -1.55 16.52
C ASP A 31 4.47 -0.21 15.77
N TRP A 32 5.34 0.73 16.13
CA TRP A 32 5.42 2.05 15.49
C TRP A 32 5.97 1.95 14.06
N VAL A 33 6.97 1.10 13.85
CA VAL A 33 7.52 0.84 12.52
C VAL A 33 6.47 0.19 11.62
N ASP A 34 5.70 -0.77 12.13
CA ASP A 34 4.64 -1.45 11.38
C ASP A 34 3.47 -0.51 11.10
N ALA A 35 3.05 0.31 12.07
CA ALA A 35 2.06 1.35 11.84
C ALA A 35 2.51 2.35 10.76
N ARG A 36 3.78 2.74 10.77
CA ARG A 36 4.35 3.68 9.78
C ARG A 36 4.43 3.05 8.39
N ARG A 37 4.80 1.76 8.27
CA ARG A 37 4.73 1.02 7.01
C ARG A 37 3.29 0.97 6.49
N ARG A 38 2.32 0.59 7.33
CA ARG A 38 0.90 0.51 6.95
C ARG A 38 0.34 1.83 6.44
N LEU A 39 0.72 2.95 7.08
CA LEU A 39 0.32 4.29 6.64
C LEU A 39 0.90 4.65 5.27
N ARG A 40 2.19 4.36 5.03
CA ARG A 40 2.83 4.59 3.72
C ARG A 40 2.17 3.75 2.62
N PHE A 41 1.93 2.47 2.90
CA PHE A 41 1.24 1.57 1.97
C PHE A 41 -0.17 2.04 1.63
N THR A 42 -0.93 2.49 2.63
CA THR A 42 -2.31 2.94 2.43
C THR A 42 -2.35 4.25 1.64
N ARG A 43 -1.42 5.18 1.87
CA ARG A 43 -1.31 6.39 1.05
C ARG A 43 -0.98 6.07 -0.39
N ALA A 44 0.02 5.23 -0.64
CA ALA A 44 0.41 4.83 -1.97
C ALA A 44 -0.73 4.13 -2.74
N LEU A 45 -1.48 3.26 -2.06
CA LEU A 45 -2.65 2.60 -2.63
C LEU A 45 -3.76 3.59 -2.98
N ARG A 46 -3.99 4.62 -2.16
CA ARG A 46 -4.99 5.67 -2.45
C ARG A 46 -4.59 6.56 -3.61
N THR A 47 -3.32 6.98 -3.67
CA THR A 47 -2.83 7.76 -4.82
C THR A 47 -2.94 6.93 -6.10
N LEU A 48 -2.61 5.64 -6.03
CA LEU A 48 -2.79 4.71 -7.13
C LEU A 48 -4.26 4.54 -7.54
N GLU A 49 -5.18 4.34 -6.60
CA GLU A 49 -6.62 4.21 -6.89
C GLU A 49 -7.13 5.45 -7.63
N ASN A 50 -6.82 6.64 -7.13
CA ASN A 50 -7.23 7.90 -7.75
C ASN A 50 -6.62 8.08 -9.16
N ALA A 51 -5.35 7.74 -9.33
CA ALA A 51 -4.65 7.82 -10.61
C ALA A 51 -5.24 6.88 -11.66
N VAL A 52 -5.52 5.63 -11.29
CA VAL A 52 -6.13 4.63 -12.18
C VAL A 52 -7.53 5.09 -12.58
N VAL A 53 -8.32 5.58 -11.62
CA VAL A 53 -9.67 6.12 -11.85
C VAL A 53 -9.61 7.25 -12.87
N GLN A 54 -8.81 8.28 -12.60
CA GLN A 54 -8.75 9.49 -13.42
C GLN A 54 -8.41 9.17 -14.87
N ILE A 55 -7.37 8.36 -15.11
CA ILE A 55 -6.94 8.04 -16.47
C ILE A 55 -7.91 7.09 -17.16
N TYR A 56 -8.49 6.12 -16.44
CA TYR A 56 -9.51 5.29 -17.03
C TYR A 56 -10.67 6.13 -17.51
N GLU A 57 -11.13 7.10 -16.71
CA GLU A 57 -12.20 8.00 -17.11
C GLU A 57 -11.82 8.89 -18.28
N GLU A 58 -10.65 9.52 -18.27
CA GLU A 58 -10.16 10.38 -19.35
C GLU A 58 -10.02 9.60 -20.66
N TYR A 59 -9.40 8.42 -20.62
CA TYR A 59 -9.17 7.58 -21.79
C TYR A 59 -10.47 6.97 -22.33
N VAL A 60 -11.35 6.50 -21.44
CA VAL A 60 -12.67 5.98 -21.85
C VAL A 60 -13.57 7.09 -22.39
N ARG A 61 -13.51 8.30 -21.81
CA ARG A 61 -14.25 9.45 -22.31
C ARG A 61 -13.79 9.79 -23.74
N ALA A 62 -12.48 9.93 -23.95
CA ALA A 62 -11.91 10.19 -25.27
C ALA A 62 -12.30 9.11 -26.31
N LEU A 63 -12.26 7.83 -25.91
CA LEU A 63 -12.67 6.72 -26.79
C LEU A 63 -14.17 6.72 -27.10
N LYS A 64 -15.01 7.08 -26.14
CA LYS A 64 -16.46 7.19 -26.35
C LYS A 64 -16.83 8.38 -27.23
N GLU A 65 -16.09 9.49 -27.13
CA GLU A 65 -16.27 10.65 -28.00
C GLU A 65 -15.86 10.37 -29.45
N GLY A 66 -14.88 9.48 -29.65
CA GLY A 66 -14.44 9.06 -30.99
C GLY A 66 -15.27 7.96 -31.65
N ASN A 67 -16.06 7.19 -30.88
CA ASN A 67 -16.87 6.07 -31.41
C ASN A 67 -18.36 6.45 -31.46
N ALA A 68 -18.97 6.38 -32.65
CA ALA A 68 -20.39 6.67 -32.87
C ALA A 68 -21.34 5.80 -32.01
N ASP A 69 -20.94 4.57 -31.70
CA ASP A 69 -21.72 3.63 -30.86
C ASP A 69 -21.48 3.77 -29.34
N GLY A 70 -20.55 4.64 -28.90
CA GLY A 70 -20.24 4.87 -27.49
C GLY A 70 -19.75 3.63 -26.71
N ARG A 71 -19.41 2.54 -27.42
CA ARG A 71 -18.96 1.26 -26.86
C ARG A 71 -17.48 1.04 -27.11
N LEU A 72 -16.81 0.42 -26.14
CA LEU A 72 -15.41 -0.01 -26.24
C LEU A 72 -15.32 -1.44 -26.76
N THR A 73 -14.52 -1.66 -27.80
CA THR A 73 -14.10 -2.98 -28.28
C THR A 73 -13.25 -3.71 -27.24
N VAL A 74 -13.03 -5.01 -27.42
CA VAL A 74 -12.24 -5.84 -26.48
C VAL A 74 -10.77 -5.38 -26.46
N GLU A 75 -10.26 -5.00 -27.62
CA GLU A 75 -8.90 -4.55 -27.89
C GLU A 75 -8.67 -3.16 -27.27
N GLU A 76 -9.64 -2.26 -27.38
CA GLU A 76 -9.61 -0.97 -26.70
C GLU A 76 -9.64 -1.12 -25.18
N ARG A 77 -10.46 -2.04 -24.65
CA ARG A 77 -10.46 -2.34 -23.21
C ARG A 77 -9.12 -2.88 -22.75
N ARG A 78 -8.47 -3.73 -23.55
CA ARG A 78 -7.14 -4.27 -23.24
C ARG A 78 -6.09 -3.17 -23.24
N ARG A 79 -6.11 -2.28 -24.23
CA ARG A 79 -5.20 -1.12 -24.31
C ARG A 79 -5.42 -0.16 -23.14
N ALA A 80 -6.68 0.15 -22.80
CA ALA A 80 -7.02 1.01 -21.66
C ALA A 80 -6.49 0.45 -20.34
N ARG A 81 -6.62 -0.86 -20.12
CA ARG A 81 -6.06 -1.52 -18.93
C ARG A 81 -4.54 -1.44 -18.87
N LYS A 82 -3.86 -1.67 -20.00
CA LYS A 82 -2.39 -1.58 -20.06
C LYS A 82 -1.93 -0.16 -19.75
N LEU A 83 -2.56 0.85 -20.35
CA LEU A 83 -2.22 2.26 -20.11
C LEU A 83 -2.43 2.66 -18.64
N ALA A 84 -3.55 2.23 -18.05
CA ALA A 84 -3.83 2.46 -16.63
C ALA A 84 -2.76 1.82 -15.74
N ARG A 85 -2.32 0.60 -16.05
CA ARG A 85 -1.23 -0.09 -15.34
C ARG A 85 0.08 0.68 -15.44
N ASP A 86 0.53 0.99 -16.65
CA ASP A 86 1.82 1.63 -16.89
C ASP A 86 1.90 2.98 -16.16
N ARG A 87 0.80 3.73 -16.14
CA ARG A 87 0.74 5.00 -15.40
C ARG A 87 0.66 4.83 -13.89
N ALA A 88 -0.11 3.87 -13.40
CA ALA A 88 -0.19 3.56 -11.97
C ALA A 88 1.20 3.23 -11.40
N VAL A 89 1.99 2.46 -12.15
CA VAL A 89 3.39 2.18 -11.83
C VAL A 89 4.24 3.45 -11.85
N ALA A 90 4.09 4.30 -12.87
CA ALA A 90 4.85 5.55 -12.97
C ALA A 90 4.57 6.52 -11.81
N LEU A 91 3.30 6.66 -11.41
CA LEU A 91 2.88 7.57 -10.34
C LEU A 91 3.33 7.07 -8.96
N ALA A 92 3.22 5.78 -8.69
CA ALA A 92 3.74 5.25 -7.44
C ALA A 92 5.26 5.35 -7.35
N ARG A 93 5.99 5.18 -8.46
CA ARG A 93 7.43 5.44 -8.50
C ARG A 93 7.76 6.89 -8.17
N ALA A 94 6.98 7.84 -8.67
CA ALA A 94 7.14 9.27 -8.32
C ALA A 94 6.93 9.53 -6.82
N ASP A 95 6.04 8.78 -6.17
CA ASP A 95 5.82 8.81 -4.72
C ASP A 95 6.84 7.98 -3.92
N GLY A 96 7.87 7.43 -4.58
CA GLY A 96 8.92 6.62 -3.96
C GLY A 96 8.46 5.24 -3.51
N VAL A 97 7.41 4.71 -4.14
CA VAL A 97 6.86 3.36 -3.89
C VAL A 97 7.04 2.49 -5.13
N ASP A 98 7.73 1.37 -4.96
CA ASP A 98 7.90 0.40 -6.04
C ASP A 98 6.82 -0.66 -5.94
N LEU A 99 5.65 -0.39 -6.53
CA LEU A 99 4.50 -1.30 -6.51
C LEU A 99 4.82 -2.69 -7.03
N LEU A 100 5.69 -2.80 -8.04
CA LEU A 100 6.02 -4.09 -8.63
C LEU A 100 6.86 -4.92 -7.65
N ARG A 101 7.74 -4.27 -6.90
CA ARG A 101 8.53 -4.89 -5.84
C ARG A 101 7.70 -5.19 -4.59
N ASP A 102 6.82 -4.26 -4.20
CA ASP A 102 6.12 -4.32 -2.92
C ASP A 102 4.83 -5.15 -2.95
N LEU A 103 4.10 -5.17 -4.07
CA LEU A 103 2.89 -6.00 -4.26
C LEU A 103 3.16 -7.24 -5.11
N GLY A 104 4.14 -7.20 -6.02
CA GLY A 104 4.31 -8.20 -7.08
C GLY A 104 3.46 -7.87 -8.31
N GLY A 105 4.04 -8.07 -9.51
CA GLY A 105 3.42 -7.66 -10.78
C GLY A 105 2.01 -8.21 -11.03
N ASP A 106 1.77 -9.48 -10.68
CA ASP A 106 0.47 -10.13 -10.87
C ASP A 106 -0.61 -9.57 -9.92
N HIS A 107 -0.20 -9.20 -8.70
CA HIS A 107 -1.11 -8.59 -7.73
C HIS A 107 -1.51 -7.18 -8.14
N VAL A 108 -0.62 -6.42 -8.80
CA VAL A 108 -0.94 -5.09 -9.33
C VAL A 108 -2.04 -5.20 -10.39
N ASP A 109 -1.96 -6.17 -11.30
CA ASP A 109 -2.98 -6.39 -12.33
C ASP A 109 -4.35 -6.74 -11.71
N LEU A 110 -4.36 -7.63 -10.71
CA LEU A 110 -5.57 -7.99 -9.96
C LEU A 110 -6.14 -6.79 -9.20
N TRP A 111 -5.30 -5.97 -8.59
CA TRP A 111 -5.72 -4.76 -7.88
C TRP A 111 -6.36 -3.74 -8.81
N ILE A 112 -5.76 -3.49 -9.97
CA ILE A 112 -6.32 -2.61 -11.00
C ILE A 112 -7.66 -3.16 -11.48
N ALA A 113 -7.76 -4.46 -11.77
CA ALA A 113 -9.02 -5.08 -12.17
C ALA A 113 -10.11 -4.91 -11.10
N ARG A 114 -9.75 -5.05 -9.82
CA ARG A 114 -10.66 -4.86 -8.69
C ARG A 114 -11.12 -3.41 -8.54
N ILE A 115 -10.22 -2.43 -8.68
CA ILE A 115 -10.57 -0.99 -8.66
C ILE A 115 -11.56 -0.70 -9.79
N LEU A 116 -11.24 -1.12 -11.02
CA LEU A 116 -12.11 -0.90 -12.18
C LEU A 116 -13.50 -1.53 -11.99
N ARG A 117 -13.55 -2.73 -11.41
CA ARG A 117 -14.82 -3.40 -11.09
C ARG A 117 -15.62 -2.61 -10.05
N LYS A 118 -14.97 -2.16 -8.98
CA LYS A 118 -15.59 -1.34 -7.92
C LYS A 118 -16.13 -0.02 -8.47
N MET A 119 -15.37 0.65 -9.33
CA MET A 119 -15.82 1.87 -10.04
C MET A 119 -17.06 1.60 -10.88
N LYS A 120 -17.07 0.51 -11.65
CA LYS A 120 -18.21 0.15 -12.50
C LYS A 120 -19.46 -0.12 -11.66
N THR A 121 -19.32 -0.82 -10.54
CA THR A 121 -20.43 -1.09 -9.61
C THR A 121 -20.91 0.18 -8.91
N ALA A 122 -20.04 1.11 -8.55
CA ALA A 122 -20.43 2.37 -7.91
C ALA A 122 -21.11 3.37 -8.87
N ARG A 123 -21.01 3.14 -10.20
CA ARG A 123 -21.62 3.99 -11.24
C ARG A 123 -22.95 3.44 -11.76
N GLN A 124 -23.30 2.20 -11.42
CA GLN A 124 -24.62 1.61 -11.69
C GLN A 124 -25.59 2.00 -10.59
#